data_AF-A0A8H6M016-F1
#
_entry.id   AF-A0A8H6M016-F1
#
_cell.length_a   1.000
_cell.length_b   1.000
_cell.length_c   1.000
_cell.angle_alpha   90.00
_cell.angle_beta   90.00
_cell.angle_gamma   90.00
#
_symmetry.space_group_name_H-M   'P 1'
#
loop_
_entity.id
_entity.type
_entity.pdbx_description
1 polymer ?
#
loop_
_entity_poly.entity_id
_entity_poly.type
_entity_poly.pdbx_seq_one_letter_code
_entity_poly.pdbx_strand_id
1 'polypeptide(L)'
;MPDYENLLETLSKDHEWPAENEAAILEPFTFITTNPGKDIRTKLIDAFNDWLHVPSDKLQVIAKIVNMLHAASLMVDDIEDDSQLRRGNPVAHKIYGVPQTINSANYVYFLAFQELFALRNSPTAPRQDLDQVVTAELLSLHRGQGMEILWRDSLQCPTEDEYIQMVSNKTGGLLRIGVKLLMACSTTNVDVDYVPLVSLFGVYFQIRDDLMNLSSPEYTSNKGFAEDLTEGKFSFPVVHGIHTDRSNRQILNVLQKRPSTPTLKIHTIEYLRNHTKSFDYTLGVINTLERKTREEIARLGGNEKLERIMDLLKVDEKTFGSSS
;
A
#
# COMPACT_ATOMS: atom_id res chain seq x y z
N MET A 1 -46.61 8.09 -7.37
CA MET A 1 -45.80 8.39 -8.56
C MET A 1 -45.04 9.66 -8.29
N PRO A 2 -43.78 9.81 -8.76
CA PRO A 2 -43.09 11.09 -8.65
C PRO A 2 -43.93 12.15 -9.36
N ASP A 3 -44.14 13.28 -8.70
CA ASP A 3 -44.80 14.43 -9.30
C ASP A 3 -43.80 15.16 -10.19
N TYR A 4 -43.74 14.73 -11.46
CA TYR A 4 -42.83 15.32 -12.44
C TYR A 4 -43.22 16.75 -12.83
N GLU A 5 -44.46 17.18 -12.57
CA GLU A 5 -44.91 18.56 -12.82
C GLU A 5 -44.24 19.56 -11.86
N ASN A 6 -43.97 19.12 -10.61
CA ASN A 6 -43.27 19.91 -9.60
C ASN A 6 -41.79 19.49 -9.43
N LEU A 7 -41.20 18.87 -10.45
CA LEU A 7 -39.83 18.35 -10.38
C LEU A 7 -38.82 19.46 -10.10
N LEU A 8 -38.98 20.64 -10.71
CA LEU A 8 -38.07 21.77 -10.49
C LEU A 8 -38.07 22.22 -9.02
N GLU A 9 -39.24 22.33 -8.39
CA GLU A 9 -39.35 22.67 -6.97
C GLU A 9 -38.77 21.55 -6.08
N THR A 10 -38.99 20.29 -6.46
CA THR A 10 -38.44 19.13 -5.74
C THR A 10 -36.92 19.09 -5.82
N LEU A 11 -36.33 19.34 -6.99
CA LEU A 11 -34.87 19.38 -7.19
C LEU A 11 -34.21 20.62 -6.59
N SER A 12 -34.97 21.70 -6.36
CA SER A 12 -34.48 22.95 -5.77
C SER A 12 -34.45 22.93 -4.24
N LYS A 13 -35.01 21.89 -3.61
CA LYS A 13 -34.92 21.68 -2.15
C LYS A 13 -33.59 21.00 -1.84
N ASP A 14 -32.90 21.47 -0.80
CA ASP A 14 -31.78 20.74 -0.22
C ASP A 14 -32.30 19.42 0.34
N HIS A 15 -32.05 18.33 -0.37
CA HIS A 15 -32.33 16.98 0.13
C HIS A 15 -31.14 16.52 0.95
N GLU A 16 -31.36 16.29 2.24
CA GLU A 16 -30.37 15.62 3.07
C GLU A 16 -30.13 14.20 2.54
N TRP A 17 -28.86 13.85 2.38
CA TRP A 17 -28.48 12.50 1.98
C TRP A 17 -28.81 11.51 3.11
N PRO A 18 -29.71 10.53 2.90
CA PRO A 18 -30.14 9.64 3.98
C PRO A 18 -29.00 8.76 4.50
N ALA A 19 -28.92 8.58 5.82
CA ALA A 19 -27.90 7.75 6.46
C ALA A 19 -27.92 6.28 5.98
N GLU A 20 -29.10 5.76 5.64
CA GLU A 20 -29.24 4.41 5.06
C GLU A 20 -28.59 4.30 3.69
N ASN A 21 -28.70 5.35 2.86
CA ASN A 21 -28.05 5.40 1.55
C ASN A 21 -26.54 5.54 1.70
N GLU A 22 -26.08 6.34 2.66
CA GLU A 22 -24.66 6.48 3.00
C GLU A 22 -24.05 5.13 3.41
N ALA A 23 -24.72 4.41 4.30
CA ALA A 23 -24.30 3.08 4.73
C ALA A 23 -24.25 2.10 3.54
N ALA A 24 -25.26 2.10 2.68
CA ALA A 24 -25.35 1.21 1.53
C ALA A 24 -24.19 1.40 0.52
N ILE A 25 -23.80 2.65 0.24
CA ILE A 25 -22.68 2.91 -0.68
C ILE A 25 -21.30 2.67 -0.03
N LEU A 26 -21.23 2.65 1.30
CA LEU A 26 -20.02 2.36 2.08
C LEU A 26 -19.91 0.89 2.52
N GLU A 27 -20.83 0.00 2.15
CA GLU A 27 -20.74 -1.43 2.50
C GLU A 27 -19.40 -2.08 2.08
N PRO A 28 -18.88 -1.89 0.84
CA PRO A 28 -17.60 -2.48 0.45
C PRO A 28 -16.43 -1.97 1.30
N PHE A 29 -16.42 -0.67 1.63
CA PHE A 29 -15.42 -0.07 2.52
C PHE A 29 -15.52 -0.64 3.95
N THR A 30 -16.73 -0.67 4.50
CA THR A 30 -16.99 -1.18 5.85
C THR A 30 -16.57 -2.65 5.99
N PHE A 31 -16.83 -3.45 4.96
CA PHE A 31 -16.41 -4.86 4.90
C PHE A 31 -14.89 -5.02 5.06
N ILE A 32 -14.09 -4.22 4.33
CA ILE A 32 -12.62 -4.35 4.39
C ILE A 32 -12.02 -3.77 5.68
N THR A 33 -12.65 -2.76 6.29
CA THR A 33 -12.17 -2.15 7.54
C THR A 33 -12.49 -2.99 8.76
N THR A 34 -13.55 -3.80 8.72
CA THR A 34 -13.96 -4.70 9.82
C THR A 34 -13.05 -5.91 9.97
N ASN A 35 -12.22 -6.21 8.96
CA ASN A 35 -11.24 -7.28 8.98
C ASN A 35 -9.81 -6.71 9.08
N PRO A 36 -9.39 -6.12 10.21
CA PRO A 36 -8.10 -5.41 10.31
C PRO A 36 -6.91 -6.34 10.13
N GLY A 37 -5.88 -5.84 9.44
CA GLY A 37 -4.59 -6.53 9.28
C GLY A 37 -3.65 -6.29 10.46
N LYS A 38 -2.34 -6.49 10.28
CA LYS A 38 -1.27 -6.28 11.30
C LYS A 38 -1.10 -4.83 11.79
N ASP A 39 -1.95 -3.91 11.33
CA ASP A 39 -2.05 -2.50 11.71
C ASP A 39 -0.72 -1.73 11.81
N ILE A 40 0.17 -1.96 10.85
CA ILE A 40 1.51 -1.34 10.80
C ILE A 40 1.42 0.19 10.65
N ARG A 41 0.40 0.69 9.94
CA ARG A 41 0.25 2.14 9.67
C ARG A 41 -0.07 2.94 10.92
N THR A 42 -1.00 2.46 11.75
CA THR A 42 -1.31 3.12 13.03
C THR A 42 -0.09 3.11 13.95
N LYS A 43 0.67 2.00 13.97
CA LYS A 43 1.95 1.93 14.70
C LYS A 43 2.98 2.92 14.17
N LEU A 44 3.09 3.10 12.85
CA LEU A 44 3.98 4.09 12.26
C LEU A 44 3.55 5.51 12.63
N ILE A 45 2.26 5.85 12.52
CA ILE A 45 1.75 7.17 12.92
C ILE A 45 2.09 7.46 14.38
N ASP A 46 1.82 6.51 15.29
CA ASP A 46 2.14 6.64 16.71
C ASP A 46 3.65 6.78 16.94
N ALA A 47 4.47 6.02 16.22
CA ALA A 47 5.92 6.10 16.31
C ALA A 47 6.48 7.46 15.84
N PHE A 48 6.04 7.97 14.69
CA PHE A 48 6.44 9.31 14.23
C PHE A 48 5.93 10.43 15.16
N ASN A 49 4.80 10.20 15.83
CA ASN A 49 4.27 11.18 16.77
C ASN A 49 5.12 11.34 18.05
N ASP A 50 5.92 10.34 18.44
CA ASP A 50 6.92 10.48 19.52
C ASP A 50 7.97 11.56 19.22
N TRP A 51 8.22 11.85 17.93
CA TRP A 51 9.09 12.94 17.51
C TRP A 51 8.34 14.25 17.23
N LEU A 52 7.11 14.19 16.71
CA LEU A 52 6.40 15.35 16.15
C LEU A 52 5.42 16.01 17.12
N HIS A 53 4.97 15.28 18.16
CA HIS A 53 4.04 15.75 19.20
C HIS A 53 2.84 16.53 18.62
N VAL A 54 2.13 15.91 17.67
CA VAL A 54 0.93 16.48 17.06
C VAL A 54 -0.21 16.50 18.09
N PRO A 55 -1.00 17.59 18.18
CA PRO A 55 -2.18 17.65 19.05
C PRO A 55 -3.15 16.49 18.81
N SER A 56 -3.73 15.94 19.88
CA SER A 56 -4.52 14.71 19.81
C SER A 56 -5.72 14.80 18.87
N ASP A 57 -6.37 15.96 18.78
CA ASP A 57 -7.49 16.22 17.86
C ASP A 57 -7.04 16.11 16.40
N LYS A 58 -5.89 16.71 16.06
CA LYS A 58 -5.30 16.62 14.71
C LYS A 58 -4.80 15.22 14.40
N LEU A 59 -4.16 14.56 15.37
CA LEU A 59 -3.64 13.20 15.21
C LEU A 59 -4.75 12.20 14.84
N GLN A 60 -5.92 12.31 15.49
CA GLN A 60 -7.07 11.46 15.18
C GLN A 60 -7.58 11.68 13.75
N VAL A 61 -7.66 12.93 13.31
CA VAL A 61 -8.07 13.26 11.93
C VAL A 61 -7.05 12.73 10.92
N ILE A 62 -5.75 12.89 11.17
CA ILE A 62 -4.68 12.35 10.31
C ILE A 62 -4.76 10.83 10.22
N ALA A 63 -4.93 10.14 11.35
CA ALA A 63 -5.08 8.68 11.36
C ALA A 63 -6.31 8.21 10.57
N LYS A 64 -7.44 8.93 10.70
CA LYS A 64 -8.66 8.66 9.93
C LYS A 64 -8.43 8.82 8.42
N ILE A 65 -7.82 9.92 7.99
CA ILE A 65 -7.48 10.18 6.58
C ILE A 65 -6.61 9.05 6.02
N VAL A 66 -5.50 8.72 6.70
CA VAL A 66 -4.57 7.67 6.25
C VAL A 66 -5.27 6.32 6.15
N ASN A 67 -6.12 5.97 7.11
CA ASN A 67 -6.86 4.71 7.09
C ASN A 67 -7.88 4.66 5.94
N MET A 68 -8.60 5.75 5.69
CA MET A 68 -9.55 5.86 4.58
C MET A 68 -8.86 5.72 3.23
N LEU A 69 -7.80 6.51 2.98
CA LEU A 69 -7.02 6.44 1.74
C LEU A 69 -6.40 5.06 1.55
N HIS A 70 -5.89 4.45 2.63
CA HIS A 70 -5.33 3.12 2.56
C HIS A 70 -6.37 2.06 2.17
N ALA A 71 -7.48 2.02 2.88
CA ALA A 71 -8.54 1.05 2.63
C ALA A 71 -9.12 1.22 1.22
N ALA A 72 -9.40 2.45 0.78
CA ALA A 72 -9.82 2.75 -0.59
C ALA A 72 -8.79 2.25 -1.62
N SER A 73 -7.50 2.50 -1.41
CA SER A 73 -6.46 2.04 -2.33
C SER A 73 -6.41 0.52 -2.44
N LEU A 74 -6.62 -0.22 -1.35
CA LEU A 74 -6.68 -1.69 -1.40
C LEU A 74 -7.86 -2.20 -2.21
N MET A 75 -9.02 -1.55 -2.12
CA MET A 75 -10.21 -1.96 -2.88
C MET A 75 -9.99 -1.79 -4.39
N VAL A 76 -9.30 -0.73 -4.79
CA VAL A 76 -8.96 -0.47 -6.20
C VAL A 76 -7.85 -1.43 -6.65
N ASP A 77 -6.78 -1.58 -5.87
CA ASP A 77 -5.64 -2.48 -6.15
C ASP A 77 -6.12 -3.93 -6.31
N ASP A 78 -6.95 -4.44 -5.40
CA ASP A 78 -7.50 -5.81 -5.48
C ASP A 78 -8.34 -6.02 -6.77
N ILE A 79 -8.93 -4.97 -7.34
CA ILE A 79 -9.64 -5.04 -8.63
C ILE A 79 -8.65 -5.01 -9.79
N GLU A 80 -7.68 -4.09 -9.74
CA GLU A 80 -6.66 -3.90 -10.77
C GLU A 80 -5.79 -5.15 -10.95
N ASP A 81 -5.57 -5.90 -9.87
CA ASP A 81 -4.78 -7.13 -9.81
C ASP A 81 -5.61 -8.42 -9.98
N ASP A 82 -6.95 -8.32 -10.03
CA ASP A 82 -7.87 -9.48 -10.02
C ASP A 82 -7.61 -10.44 -8.85
N SER A 83 -7.28 -9.87 -7.69
CA SER A 83 -6.98 -10.62 -6.48
C SER A 83 -8.18 -11.47 -6.02
N GLN A 84 -7.89 -12.58 -5.34
CA GLN A 84 -8.95 -13.49 -4.87
C GLN A 84 -9.25 -13.29 -3.39
N LEU A 85 -8.20 -13.11 -2.58
CA LEU A 85 -8.29 -13.02 -1.13
C LEU A 85 -7.57 -11.79 -0.60
N ARG A 86 -8.11 -11.21 0.46
CA ARG A 86 -7.43 -10.24 1.31
C ARG A 86 -7.62 -10.60 2.77
N ARG A 87 -6.50 -10.79 3.48
CA ARG A 87 -6.49 -11.14 4.91
C ARG A 87 -7.33 -12.41 5.18
N GLY A 88 -7.25 -13.39 4.27
CA GLY A 88 -7.95 -14.68 4.36
C GLY A 88 -9.44 -14.64 4.02
N ASN A 89 -9.98 -13.47 3.64
CA ASN A 89 -11.37 -13.29 3.24
C ASN A 89 -11.47 -12.98 1.74
N PRO A 90 -12.60 -13.27 1.07
CA PRO A 90 -12.83 -12.83 -0.31
C PRO A 90 -12.69 -11.31 -0.43
N VAL A 91 -12.08 -10.83 -1.51
CA VAL A 91 -11.97 -9.39 -1.78
C VAL A 91 -13.35 -8.77 -2.06
N ALA A 92 -13.51 -7.49 -1.73
CA ALA A 92 -14.80 -6.79 -1.78
C ALA A 92 -15.48 -6.89 -3.15
N HIS A 93 -14.73 -6.78 -4.25
CA HIS A 93 -15.29 -6.81 -5.59
C HIS A 93 -15.85 -8.17 -6.01
N LYS A 94 -15.46 -9.28 -5.35
CA LYS A 94 -16.06 -10.60 -5.56
C LYS A 94 -17.38 -10.77 -4.80
N ILE A 95 -17.65 -9.93 -3.80
CA ILE A 95 -18.89 -9.94 -3.00
C ILE A 95 -19.90 -8.92 -3.53
N TYR A 96 -19.47 -7.66 -3.67
CA TYR A 96 -20.30 -6.50 -4.03
C TYR A 96 -20.26 -6.17 -5.52
N GLY A 97 -19.39 -6.83 -6.27
CA GLY A 97 -19.16 -6.54 -7.68
C GLY A 97 -18.18 -5.39 -7.90
N VAL A 98 -17.55 -5.41 -9.07
CA VAL A 98 -16.57 -4.39 -9.50
C VAL A 98 -17.18 -2.98 -9.52
N PRO A 99 -18.37 -2.72 -10.11
CA PRO A 99 -18.90 -1.35 -10.22
C PRO A 99 -19.14 -0.68 -8.85
N GLN A 100 -19.74 -1.41 -7.90
CA GLN A 100 -20.02 -0.87 -6.56
C GLN A 100 -18.71 -0.64 -5.80
N THR A 101 -17.77 -1.57 -5.90
CA THR A 101 -16.49 -1.49 -5.17
C THR A 101 -15.63 -0.31 -5.66
N ILE A 102 -15.52 -0.10 -6.98
CA ILE A 102 -14.80 1.06 -7.54
C ILE A 102 -15.48 2.36 -7.10
N ASN A 103 -16.81 2.44 -7.21
CA ASN A 103 -17.54 3.65 -6.81
C ASN A 103 -17.34 3.96 -5.32
N SER A 104 -17.45 2.95 -4.46
CA SER A 104 -17.26 3.08 -3.01
C SER A 104 -15.83 3.52 -2.67
N ALA A 105 -14.81 2.91 -3.28
CA ALA A 105 -13.41 3.29 -3.05
C ALA A 105 -13.13 4.74 -3.48
N ASN A 106 -13.60 5.13 -4.66
CA ASN A 106 -13.43 6.48 -5.17
C ASN A 106 -14.18 7.51 -4.30
N TYR A 107 -15.38 7.17 -3.84
CA TYR A 107 -16.13 8.00 -2.89
C TYR A 107 -15.34 8.21 -1.58
N VAL A 108 -14.74 7.16 -1.04
CA VAL A 108 -13.91 7.24 0.17
C VAL A 108 -12.66 8.10 -0.02
N TYR A 109 -12.06 8.14 -1.23
CA TYR A 109 -10.99 9.11 -1.50
C TYR A 109 -11.47 10.56 -1.29
N PHE A 110 -12.67 10.90 -1.75
CA PHE A 110 -13.22 12.24 -1.56
C PHE A 110 -13.68 12.51 -0.13
N LEU A 111 -14.19 11.49 0.58
CA LEU A 111 -14.45 11.62 2.02
C LEU A 111 -13.14 11.88 2.79
N ALA A 112 -12.04 11.23 2.44
CA ALA A 112 -10.74 11.50 3.06
C ALA A 112 -10.26 12.94 2.79
N PHE A 113 -10.54 13.47 1.60
CA PHE A 113 -10.32 14.91 1.31
C PHE A 113 -11.22 15.82 2.14
N GLN A 114 -12.49 15.44 2.36
CA GLN A 114 -13.41 16.20 3.22
C GLN A 114 -12.89 16.30 4.65
N GLU A 115 -12.32 15.21 5.19
CA GLU A 115 -11.71 15.21 6.53
C GLU A 115 -10.53 16.19 6.65
N LEU A 116 -9.83 16.52 5.55
CA LEU A 116 -8.77 17.54 5.58
C LEU A 116 -9.30 18.92 5.98
N PHE A 117 -10.58 19.23 5.73
CA PHE A 117 -11.17 20.52 6.12
C PHE A 117 -11.11 20.73 7.64
N ALA A 118 -11.22 19.66 8.44
CA ALA A 118 -11.08 19.74 9.88
C ALA A 118 -9.67 20.17 10.32
N LEU A 119 -8.64 19.79 9.56
CA LEU A 119 -7.26 20.23 9.80
C LEU A 119 -7.04 21.69 9.38
N ARG A 120 -7.70 22.15 8.30
CA ARG A 120 -7.60 23.53 7.78
C ARG A 120 -8.22 24.56 8.72
N ASN A 121 -9.39 24.24 9.28
CA ASN A 121 -10.15 25.13 10.15
C ASN A 121 -9.62 25.18 11.59
N SER A 122 -8.46 24.59 11.84
CA SER A 122 -7.81 24.66 13.15
C SER A 122 -7.33 26.09 13.44
N PRO A 123 -7.42 26.58 14.69
CA PRO A 123 -6.93 27.92 15.07
C PRO A 123 -5.45 28.15 14.77
N THR A 124 -4.68 27.06 14.65
CA THR A 124 -3.29 27.07 14.24
C THR A 124 -3.18 26.63 12.78
N ALA A 125 -2.88 27.60 11.90
CA ALA A 125 -2.68 27.32 10.49
C ALA A 125 -1.59 26.24 10.31
N PRO A 126 -1.82 25.22 9.46
CA PRO A 126 -0.81 24.23 9.15
C PRO A 126 0.41 24.90 8.50
N ARG A 127 1.60 24.34 8.73
CA ARG A 127 2.87 24.88 8.21
C ARG A 127 3.03 24.72 6.69
N GLN A 128 2.20 23.87 6.09
CA GLN A 128 2.21 23.54 4.67
C GLN A 128 0.78 23.55 4.13
N ASP A 129 0.66 23.75 2.83
CA ASP A 129 -0.60 23.52 2.12
C ASP A 129 -0.94 22.02 2.14
N LEU A 130 -1.91 21.65 2.98
CA LEU A 130 -2.33 20.27 3.17
C LEU A 130 -2.89 19.66 1.87
N ASP A 131 -3.49 20.48 1.01
CA ASP A 131 -4.10 20.02 -0.24
C ASP A 131 -3.01 19.68 -1.23
N GLN A 132 -1.98 20.52 -1.31
CA GLN A 132 -0.80 20.25 -2.11
C GLN A 132 -0.07 19.00 -1.61
N VAL A 133 0.06 18.81 -0.29
CA VAL A 133 0.69 17.62 0.30
C VAL A 133 -0.04 16.35 -0.11
N VAL A 134 -1.36 16.28 0.14
CA VAL A 134 -2.14 15.06 -0.14
C VAL A 134 -2.26 14.81 -1.64
N THR A 135 -2.52 15.85 -2.43
CA THR A 135 -2.66 15.70 -3.90
C THR A 135 -1.36 15.27 -4.55
N ALA A 136 -0.21 15.83 -4.14
CA ALA A 136 1.08 15.43 -4.70
C ALA A 136 1.40 13.95 -4.44
N GLU A 137 1.10 13.45 -3.24
CA GLU A 137 1.35 12.05 -2.90
C GLU A 137 0.32 11.09 -3.49
N LEU A 138 -0.95 11.49 -3.65
CA LEU A 138 -1.93 10.69 -4.39
C LEU A 138 -1.58 10.59 -5.88
N LEU A 139 -1.08 11.67 -6.49
CA LEU A 139 -0.55 11.63 -7.86
C LEU A 139 0.67 10.73 -7.95
N SER A 140 1.57 10.77 -6.96
CA SER A 140 2.69 9.84 -6.85
C SER A 140 2.21 8.40 -6.78
N LEU A 141 1.24 8.08 -5.91
CA LEU A 141 0.67 6.75 -5.77
C LEU A 141 0.15 6.22 -7.11
N HIS A 142 -0.66 7.00 -7.82
CA HIS A 142 -1.22 6.60 -9.12
C HIS A 142 -0.15 6.49 -10.22
N ARG A 143 0.92 7.29 -10.18
CA ARG A 143 2.06 7.12 -11.10
C ARG A 143 2.78 5.80 -10.86
N GLY A 144 2.99 5.43 -9.60
CA GLY A 144 3.56 4.13 -9.23
C GLY A 144 2.69 2.98 -9.70
N GLN A 145 1.41 2.99 -9.31
CA GLN A 145 0.43 1.98 -9.73
C GLN A 145 0.33 1.85 -11.25
N GLY A 146 0.23 2.98 -11.96
CA GLY A 146 0.12 2.99 -13.42
C GLY A 146 1.33 2.40 -14.12
N MET A 147 2.56 2.65 -13.62
CA MET A 147 3.76 2.03 -14.18
C MET A 147 3.82 0.53 -13.92
N GLU A 148 3.44 0.08 -12.73
CA GLU A 148 3.36 -1.36 -12.43
C GLU A 148 2.37 -2.10 -13.34
N ILE A 149 1.16 -1.55 -13.50
CA ILE A 149 0.13 -2.08 -14.40
C ILE A 149 0.63 -2.06 -15.85
N LEU A 150 1.25 -0.96 -16.30
CA LEU A 150 1.79 -0.84 -17.64
C LEU A 150 2.83 -1.93 -17.91
N TRP A 151 3.80 -2.12 -17.02
CA TRP A 151 4.82 -3.16 -17.16
C TRP A 151 4.21 -4.55 -17.20
N ARG A 152 3.33 -4.86 -16.25
CA ARG A 152 2.59 -6.13 -16.14
C ARG A 152 1.83 -6.46 -17.44
N ASP A 153 1.07 -5.50 -17.96
CA ASP A 153 0.15 -5.73 -19.09
C ASP A 153 0.88 -5.63 -20.45
N SER A 154 1.99 -4.91 -20.53
CA SER A 154 2.87 -4.88 -21.72
C SER A 154 3.96 -5.97 -21.73
N LEU A 155 4.09 -6.73 -20.64
CA LEU A 155 5.17 -7.72 -20.41
C LEU A 155 6.58 -7.12 -20.53
N GLN A 156 6.73 -5.85 -20.15
CA GLN A 156 8.02 -5.17 -20.11
C GLN A 156 8.57 -5.22 -18.69
N CYS A 157 9.56 -6.09 -18.47
CA CYS A 157 10.27 -6.15 -17.19
C CYS A 157 11.03 -4.82 -16.94
N PRO A 158 10.78 -4.12 -15.82
CA PRO A 158 11.53 -2.94 -15.45
C PRO A 158 12.93 -3.30 -14.99
N THR A 159 13.85 -2.33 -15.03
CA THR A 159 15.11 -2.40 -14.28
C THR A 159 14.87 -2.32 -12.78
N GLU A 160 15.86 -2.71 -11.97
CA GLU A 160 15.76 -2.62 -10.51
C GLU A 160 15.57 -1.17 -10.03
N ASP A 161 16.28 -0.21 -10.64
CA ASP A 161 16.14 1.22 -10.31
C ASP A 161 14.74 1.74 -10.63
N GLU A 162 14.18 1.37 -11.79
CA GLU A 162 12.80 1.71 -12.15
C GLU A 162 11.79 1.10 -11.18
N TYR A 163 11.99 -0.17 -10.80
CA TYR A 163 11.16 -0.82 -9.78
C TYR A 163 11.21 -0.06 -8.45
N ILE A 164 12.40 0.32 -7.95
CA ILE A 164 12.55 1.07 -6.70
C ILE A 164 11.83 2.42 -6.78
N GLN A 165 11.93 3.13 -7.91
CA GLN A 165 11.21 4.39 -8.12
C GLN A 165 9.70 4.19 -8.14
N MET A 166 9.21 3.15 -8.82
CA MET A 166 7.79 2.79 -8.84
C MET A 166 7.28 2.50 -7.42
N VAL A 167 8.00 1.71 -6.64
CA VAL A 167 7.64 1.37 -5.25
C VAL A 167 7.65 2.59 -4.35
N SER A 168 8.67 3.45 -4.48
CA SER A 168 8.73 4.73 -3.76
C SER A 168 7.50 5.59 -4.07
N ASN A 169 6.98 5.51 -5.29
CA ASN A 169 5.78 6.23 -5.69
C ASN A 169 4.48 5.58 -5.15
N LYS A 170 4.27 4.26 -5.37
CA LYS A 170 3.08 3.49 -4.98
C LYS A 170 2.95 3.37 -3.45
N THR A 171 3.86 2.63 -2.82
CA THR A 171 3.79 2.29 -1.39
C THR A 171 4.32 3.43 -0.52
N GLY A 172 5.37 4.13 -0.99
CA GLY A 172 5.91 5.29 -0.30
C GLY A 172 4.94 6.47 -0.26
N GLY A 173 4.14 6.70 -1.31
CA GLY A 173 3.22 7.84 -1.40
C GLY A 173 2.22 7.88 -0.24
N LEU A 174 1.55 6.75 0.01
CA LEU A 174 0.56 6.66 1.08
C LEU A 174 1.16 6.83 2.49
N LEU A 175 2.35 6.25 2.74
CA LEU A 175 3.05 6.43 4.01
C LEU A 175 3.52 7.88 4.19
N ARG A 176 3.99 8.52 3.10
CA ARG A 176 4.40 9.92 3.10
C ARG A 176 3.22 10.86 3.36
N ILE A 177 2.00 10.56 2.92
CA ILE A 177 0.81 11.35 3.29
C ILE A 177 0.71 11.46 4.81
N GLY A 178 0.74 10.33 5.52
CA GLY A 178 0.64 10.31 6.98
C GLY A 178 1.73 11.15 7.65
N VAL A 179 2.99 10.92 7.29
CA VAL A 179 4.11 11.62 7.94
C VAL A 179 4.18 13.10 7.55
N LYS A 180 3.89 13.47 6.30
CA LYS A 180 3.85 14.89 5.90
C LYS A 180 2.71 15.64 6.58
N LEU A 181 1.54 15.02 6.76
CA LEU A 181 0.46 15.60 7.54
C LEU A 181 0.85 15.77 9.01
N LEU A 182 1.54 14.79 9.61
CA LEU A 182 2.07 14.92 10.98
C LEU A 182 3.09 16.07 11.07
N MET A 183 4.04 16.16 10.13
CA MET A 183 5.02 17.24 10.06
C MET A 183 4.34 18.61 9.94
N ALA A 184 3.32 18.74 9.08
CA ALA A 184 2.58 19.98 8.89
C ALA A 184 1.81 20.45 10.14
N CYS A 185 1.47 19.50 11.04
CA CYS A 185 0.73 19.73 12.27
C CYS A 185 1.57 19.56 13.55
N SER A 186 2.89 19.40 13.41
CA SER A 186 3.83 19.14 14.51
C SER A 186 4.05 20.34 15.42
N THR A 187 4.34 20.06 16.69
CA THR A 187 4.74 21.07 17.69
C THR A 187 6.23 21.02 18.03
N THR A 188 6.91 19.92 17.70
CA THR A 188 8.36 19.72 17.88
C THR A 188 9.01 19.21 16.58
N ASN A 189 10.33 19.37 16.46
CA ASN A 189 11.10 18.89 15.30
C ASN A 189 10.59 19.40 13.95
N VAL A 190 10.10 20.64 13.92
CA VAL A 190 9.38 21.26 12.79
C VAL A 190 10.25 21.48 11.55
N ASP A 191 11.58 21.52 11.73
CA ASP A 191 12.56 21.72 10.66
C ASP A 191 13.24 20.41 10.23
N VAL A 192 12.84 19.27 10.80
CA VAL A 192 13.41 17.96 10.48
C VAL A 192 12.58 17.30 9.39
N ASP A 193 13.24 16.90 8.31
CA ASP A 193 12.60 16.14 7.23
C ASP A 193 12.66 14.62 7.49
N TYR A 194 11.50 14.01 7.67
CA TYR A 194 11.33 12.57 7.89
C TYR A 194 11.00 11.79 6.60
N VAL A 195 10.81 12.48 5.46
CA VAL A 195 10.46 11.85 4.18
C VAL A 195 11.49 10.81 3.70
N PRO A 196 12.82 11.01 3.86
CA PRO A 196 13.81 10.00 3.49
C PRO A 196 13.63 8.69 4.25
N LEU A 197 13.42 8.76 5.57
CA LEU A 197 13.17 7.59 6.42
C LEU A 197 11.91 6.85 6.00
N VAL A 198 10.81 7.56 5.77
CA VAL A 198 9.54 6.96 5.35
C VAL A 198 9.65 6.29 3.98
N SER A 199 10.43 6.88 3.07
CA SER A 199 10.68 6.31 1.74
C SER A 199 11.51 5.03 1.83
N LEU A 200 12.51 4.97 2.72
CA LEU A 200 13.24 3.74 3.03
C LEU A 200 12.31 2.64 3.57
N PHE A 201 11.44 2.99 4.52
CA PHE A 201 10.41 2.08 5.04
C PHE A 201 9.48 1.55 3.94
N GLY A 202 9.04 2.43 3.03
CA GLY A 202 8.17 2.04 1.92
C GLY A 202 8.83 1.03 0.98
N VAL A 203 10.08 1.25 0.60
CA VAL A 203 10.85 0.33 -0.26
C VAL A 203 11.13 -0.99 0.47
N TYR A 204 11.56 -0.93 1.73
CA TYR A 204 11.76 -2.12 2.57
C TYR A 204 10.49 -2.96 2.68
N PHE A 205 9.35 -2.31 2.97
CA PHE A 205 8.07 -2.99 3.16
C PHE A 205 7.62 -3.70 1.89
N GLN A 206 7.74 -3.07 0.72
CA GLN A 206 7.31 -3.66 -0.54
C GLN A 206 8.20 -4.84 -0.97
N ILE A 207 9.52 -4.68 -0.95
CA ILE A 207 10.44 -5.77 -1.33
C ILE A 207 10.26 -6.98 -0.40
N ARG A 208 10.02 -6.72 0.88
CA ARG A 208 9.63 -7.76 1.83
C ARG A 208 8.30 -8.42 1.45
N ASP A 209 7.26 -7.64 1.14
CA ASP A 209 5.93 -8.17 0.78
C ASP A 209 6.01 -9.09 -0.45
N ASP A 210 6.77 -8.66 -1.47
CA ASP A 210 7.05 -9.41 -2.70
C ASP A 210 7.76 -10.74 -2.41
N LEU A 211 8.79 -10.74 -1.55
CA LEU A 211 9.46 -11.99 -1.15
C LEU A 211 8.48 -12.90 -0.42
N MET A 212 7.74 -12.38 0.57
CA MET A 212 6.80 -13.16 1.37
C MET A 212 5.66 -13.74 0.52
N ASN A 213 5.19 -13.04 -0.51
CA ASN A 213 4.16 -13.54 -1.43
C ASN A 213 4.56 -14.87 -2.06
N LEU A 214 5.84 -15.01 -2.44
CA LEU A 214 6.37 -16.19 -3.11
C LEU A 214 6.82 -17.32 -2.16
N SER A 215 6.87 -17.07 -0.85
CA SER A 215 7.62 -17.92 0.07
C SER A 215 6.94 -18.27 1.39
N SER A 216 5.94 -17.48 1.82
CA SER A 216 5.36 -17.60 3.16
C SER A 216 4.05 -18.41 3.16
N PRO A 217 3.94 -19.46 4.01
CA PRO A 217 2.67 -20.15 4.24
C PRO A 217 1.58 -19.23 4.80
N GLU A 218 1.94 -18.28 5.66
CA GLU A 218 0.99 -17.30 6.21
C GLU A 218 0.42 -16.42 5.09
N TYR A 219 1.27 -15.93 4.18
CA TYR A 219 0.81 -15.18 3.01
C TYR A 219 -0.05 -16.02 2.09
N THR A 220 0.32 -17.29 1.90
CA THR A 220 -0.48 -18.25 1.13
C THR A 220 -1.90 -18.38 1.70
N SER A 221 -2.07 -18.38 3.02
CA SER A 221 -3.40 -18.40 3.65
C SER A 221 -4.16 -17.08 3.55
N ASN A 222 -3.45 -15.95 3.47
CA ASN A 222 -4.06 -14.62 3.52
C ASN A 222 -4.40 -14.02 2.15
N LYS A 223 -3.60 -14.34 1.12
CA LYS A 223 -3.66 -13.79 -0.24
C LYS A 223 -3.85 -14.88 -1.30
N GLY A 224 -3.31 -16.06 -1.02
CA GLY A 224 -3.25 -17.18 -1.98
C GLY A 224 -1.81 -17.56 -2.28
N PHE A 225 -1.60 -18.77 -2.79
CA PHE A 225 -0.27 -19.28 -3.08
C PHE A 225 0.37 -18.52 -4.26
N ALA A 226 1.44 -17.76 -3.99
CA ALA A 226 2.19 -16.97 -4.97
C ALA A 226 1.27 -16.19 -5.92
N GLU A 227 0.43 -15.35 -5.31
CA GLU A 227 -0.57 -14.53 -6.01
C GLU A 227 0.10 -13.59 -7.03
N ASP A 228 1.26 -13.03 -6.74
CA ASP A 228 2.00 -12.13 -7.66
C ASP A 228 2.23 -12.79 -9.04
N LEU A 229 2.45 -14.12 -9.07
CA LEU A 229 2.60 -14.86 -10.34
C LEU A 229 1.27 -15.00 -11.10
N THR A 230 0.15 -15.08 -10.36
CA THR A 230 -1.22 -15.09 -10.92
C THR A 230 -1.56 -13.71 -11.49
N GLU A 231 -1.16 -12.65 -10.80
CA GLU A 231 -1.34 -11.27 -11.26
C GLU A 231 -0.46 -10.99 -12.50
N GLY A 232 0.62 -11.75 -12.67
CA GLY A 232 1.63 -11.52 -13.71
C GLY A 232 2.59 -10.38 -13.36
N LYS A 233 2.67 -10.06 -12.07
CA LYS A 233 3.40 -8.92 -11.52
C LYS A 233 4.91 -9.11 -11.59
N PHE A 234 5.62 -8.02 -11.91
CA PHE A 234 7.07 -7.95 -11.87
C PHE A 234 7.54 -7.60 -10.44
N SER A 235 7.37 -8.54 -9.52
CA SER A 235 7.85 -8.39 -8.14
C SER A 235 9.38 -8.41 -8.05
N PHE A 236 9.97 -7.91 -6.96
CA PHE A 236 11.42 -7.72 -6.86
C PHE A 236 12.25 -8.99 -7.16
N PRO A 237 11.95 -10.18 -6.60
CA PRO A 237 12.67 -11.40 -6.94
C PRO A 237 12.50 -11.79 -8.42
N VAL A 238 11.34 -11.51 -9.01
CA VAL A 238 11.01 -11.79 -10.41
C VAL A 238 11.82 -10.90 -11.35
N VAL A 239 11.91 -9.60 -11.06
CA VAL A 239 12.73 -8.63 -11.81
C VAL A 239 14.19 -9.06 -11.82
N HIS A 240 14.75 -9.35 -10.64
CA HIS A 240 16.13 -9.85 -10.54
C HIS A 240 16.32 -11.15 -11.34
N GLY A 241 15.40 -12.10 -11.21
CA GLY A 241 15.47 -13.39 -11.89
C GLY A 241 15.49 -13.28 -13.42
N ILE A 242 14.65 -12.42 -13.99
CA ILE A 242 14.59 -12.17 -15.43
C ILE A 242 15.89 -11.52 -15.93
N HIS A 243 16.46 -10.58 -15.16
CA HIS A 243 17.69 -9.90 -15.55
C HIS A 243 18.95 -10.74 -15.36
N THR A 244 18.94 -11.66 -14.40
CA THR A 244 20.05 -12.59 -14.13
C THR A 244 20.22 -13.60 -15.26
N ASP A 245 19.11 -14.12 -15.79
CA ASP A 245 19.14 -15.04 -16.93
C ASP A 245 18.25 -14.57 -18.09
N ARG A 246 18.81 -13.65 -18.88
CA ARG A 246 18.14 -13.10 -20.07
C ARG A 246 18.02 -14.10 -21.22
N SER A 247 18.74 -15.21 -21.18
CA SER A 247 18.69 -16.24 -22.22
C SER A 247 17.43 -17.10 -22.12
N ASN A 248 16.78 -17.10 -20.95
CA ASN A 248 15.64 -17.94 -20.65
C ASN A 248 14.37 -17.13 -20.43
N ARG A 249 13.34 -17.42 -21.24
CA ARG A 249 12.06 -16.69 -21.22
C ARG A 249 11.00 -17.32 -20.30
N GLN A 250 11.33 -18.36 -19.54
CA GLN A 250 10.32 -19.11 -18.79
C GLN A 250 9.56 -18.27 -17.77
N ILE A 251 10.23 -17.37 -17.04
CA ILE A 251 9.58 -16.51 -16.04
C ILE A 251 8.57 -15.59 -16.75
N LEU A 252 8.99 -14.91 -17.82
CA LEU A 252 8.12 -14.05 -18.64
C LEU A 252 6.91 -14.82 -19.19
N ASN A 253 7.13 -16.03 -19.70
CA ASN A 253 6.06 -16.88 -20.23
C ASN A 253 5.07 -17.33 -19.13
N VAL A 254 5.52 -17.48 -17.88
CA VAL A 254 4.64 -17.78 -16.75
C VAL A 254 3.83 -16.55 -16.36
N LEU A 255 4.45 -15.37 -16.22
CA LEU A 255 3.74 -14.12 -15.91
C LEU A 255 2.66 -13.82 -16.96
N GLN A 256 2.96 -14.01 -18.25
CA GLN A 256 1.98 -13.85 -19.33
C GLN A 256 0.77 -14.78 -19.19
N LYS A 257 0.97 -15.99 -18.65
CA LYS A 257 -0.09 -16.99 -18.51
C LYS A 257 -0.96 -16.79 -17.28
N ARG A 258 -0.53 -15.97 -16.31
CA ARG A 258 -1.29 -15.68 -15.08
C ARG A 258 -1.84 -16.95 -14.43
N PRO A 259 -0.98 -17.93 -14.08
CA PRO A 259 -1.44 -19.24 -13.66
C PRO A 259 -2.27 -19.18 -12.38
N SER A 260 -3.45 -19.80 -12.38
CA SER A 260 -4.21 -20.06 -11.17
C SER A 260 -3.78 -21.35 -10.45
N THR A 261 -3.15 -22.29 -11.16
CA THR A 261 -2.73 -23.59 -10.65
C THR A 261 -1.28 -23.59 -10.11
N PRO A 262 -0.94 -24.45 -9.15
CA PRO A 262 0.36 -24.42 -8.48
C PRO A 262 1.54 -24.84 -9.36
N THR A 263 1.32 -25.63 -10.43
CA THR A 263 2.42 -26.24 -11.21
C THR A 263 3.42 -25.21 -11.77
N LEU A 264 2.91 -24.18 -12.47
CA LEU A 264 3.79 -23.13 -13.03
C LEU A 264 4.37 -22.23 -11.94
N LYS A 265 3.64 -22.04 -10.84
CA LYS A 265 4.08 -21.23 -9.69
C LYS A 265 5.26 -21.88 -8.99
N ILE A 266 5.14 -23.16 -8.62
CA ILE A 266 6.20 -23.95 -7.97
C ILE A 266 7.45 -23.97 -8.86
N HIS A 267 7.29 -24.29 -10.14
CA HIS A 267 8.40 -24.32 -11.10
C HIS A 267 9.14 -22.98 -11.16
N THR A 268 8.41 -21.86 -11.21
CA THR A 268 9.01 -20.52 -11.26
C THR A 268 9.72 -20.17 -9.96
N ILE A 269 9.13 -20.49 -8.80
CA ILE A 269 9.73 -20.28 -7.48
C ILE A 269 11.03 -21.08 -7.33
N GLU A 270 11.03 -22.34 -7.73
CA GLU A 270 12.23 -23.19 -7.71
C GLU A 270 13.31 -22.65 -8.64
N TYR A 271 12.94 -22.13 -9.81
CA TYR A 271 13.89 -21.48 -10.70
C TYR A 271 14.52 -20.22 -10.08
N LEU A 272 13.68 -19.34 -9.53
CA LEU A 272 14.11 -18.12 -8.85
C LEU A 272 15.02 -18.41 -7.65
N ARG A 273 14.71 -19.48 -6.89
CA ARG A 273 15.47 -19.87 -5.69
C ARG A 273 16.78 -20.57 -6.05
N ASN A 274 16.73 -21.56 -6.94
CA ASN A 274 17.84 -22.49 -7.12
C ASN A 274 18.79 -22.08 -8.25
N HIS A 275 18.27 -21.50 -9.34
CA HIS A 275 19.06 -21.16 -10.52
C HIS A 275 19.53 -19.71 -10.51
N THR A 276 18.62 -18.75 -10.40
CA THR A 276 18.98 -17.31 -10.46
C THR A 276 19.35 -16.73 -9.10
N LYS A 277 19.21 -17.50 -8.01
CA LYS A 277 19.51 -17.06 -6.63
C LYS A 277 18.83 -15.75 -6.24
N SER A 278 17.65 -15.51 -6.80
CA SER A 278 16.90 -14.26 -6.62
C SER A 278 16.34 -14.10 -5.20
N PHE A 279 16.07 -15.21 -4.52
CA PHE A 279 15.64 -15.19 -3.11
C PHE A 279 16.78 -14.73 -2.20
N ASP A 280 17.98 -15.29 -2.38
CA ASP A 280 19.18 -14.90 -1.62
C ASP A 280 19.55 -13.44 -1.89
N TYR A 281 19.50 -13.02 -3.16
CA TYR A 281 19.72 -11.62 -3.54
C TYR A 281 18.71 -10.68 -2.85
N THR A 282 17.42 -11.02 -2.93
CA THR A 282 16.35 -10.22 -2.31
C THR A 282 16.54 -10.12 -0.79
N LEU A 283 16.91 -11.20 -0.12
CA LEU A 283 17.20 -11.20 1.32
C LEU A 283 18.38 -10.29 1.66
N GLY A 284 19.45 -10.31 0.85
CA GLY A 284 20.59 -9.40 1.00
C GLY A 284 20.20 -7.91 0.85
N VAL A 285 19.30 -7.61 -0.09
CA VAL A 285 18.74 -6.26 -0.27
C VAL A 285 17.87 -5.86 0.91
N ILE A 286 16.99 -6.74 1.40
CA ILE A 286 16.17 -6.52 2.60
C ILE A 286 17.04 -6.23 3.81
N ASN A 287 18.09 -7.02 4.05
CA ASN A 287 19.04 -6.82 5.16
C ASN A 287 19.76 -5.46 5.05
N THR A 288 20.12 -5.06 3.83
CA THR A 288 20.74 -3.75 3.58
C THR A 288 19.78 -2.60 3.86
N LEU A 289 18.52 -2.72 3.44
CA LEU A 289 17.49 -1.72 3.68
C LEU A 289 17.10 -1.64 5.16
N GLU A 290 17.03 -2.77 5.87
CA GLU A 290 16.82 -2.81 7.32
C GLU A 290 17.93 -2.04 8.03
N ARG A 291 19.19 -2.34 7.73
CA ARG A 291 20.35 -1.64 8.32
C ARG A 291 20.29 -0.14 8.05
N LYS A 292 20.08 0.28 6.79
CA LYS A 292 19.97 1.70 6.43
C LYS A 292 18.81 2.39 7.16
N THR A 293 17.68 1.71 7.32
CA THR A 293 16.51 2.24 8.04
C THR A 293 16.85 2.48 9.51
N ARG A 294 17.51 1.52 10.18
CA ARG A 294 17.95 1.68 11.58
C ARG A 294 19.03 2.74 11.75
N GLU A 295 19.99 2.82 10.83
CA GLU A 295 20.99 3.90 10.80
C GLU A 295 20.33 5.28 10.70
N GLU A 296 19.30 5.41 9.87
CA GLU A 296 18.54 6.65 9.71
C GLU A 296 17.69 6.99 10.95
N ILE A 297 17.07 5.99 11.58
CA ILE A 297 16.38 6.17 12.88
C ILE A 297 17.36 6.69 13.93
N ALA A 298 18.55 6.08 14.05
CA ALA A 298 19.59 6.51 14.98
C ALA A 298 20.08 7.94 14.67
N ARG A 299 20.29 8.26 13.39
CA ARG A 299 20.69 9.61 12.93
C ARG A 299 19.66 10.69 13.33
N LEU A 300 18.38 10.33 13.34
CA LEU A 300 17.26 11.21 13.72
C LEU A 300 17.01 11.26 15.25
N GLY A 301 17.91 10.71 16.07
CA GLY A 301 17.83 10.76 17.52
C GLY A 301 17.22 9.51 18.19
N GLY A 302 16.95 8.46 17.41
CA GLY A 302 16.41 7.18 17.90
C GLY A 302 14.90 7.21 18.13
N ASN A 303 14.26 6.05 17.96
CA ASN A 303 12.81 5.86 18.19
C ASN A 303 12.49 4.39 18.47
N GLU A 304 12.21 4.05 19.73
CA GLU A 304 11.97 2.67 20.14
C GLU A 304 10.78 2.03 19.42
N LYS A 305 9.73 2.79 19.13
CA LYS A 305 8.55 2.26 18.45
C LYS A 305 8.87 1.89 17.00
N LEU A 306 9.65 2.71 16.29
CA LEU A 306 10.11 2.38 14.94
C LEU A 306 11.05 1.16 14.94
N GLU A 307 11.97 1.06 15.91
CA GLU A 307 12.85 -0.12 16.05
C GLU A 307 12.03 -1.40 16.27
N ARG A 308 10.99 -1.35 17.13
CA ARG A 308 10.08 -2.49 17.33
C ARG A 308 9.29 -2.85 16.08
N ILE A 309 8.90 -1.85 15.25
CA ILE A 309 8.25 -2.13 13.96
C ILE A 309 9.22 -2.85 13.03
N MET A 310 10.50 -2.44 12.98
CA MET A 310 11.52 -3.14 12.21
C MET A 310 11.72 -4.59 12.68
N ASP A 311 11.73 -4.83 14.00
CA ASP A 311 11.82 -6.17 14.57
C ASP A 311 10.63 -7.05 14.18
N LEU A 312 9.41 -6.49 14.23
CA LEU A 312 8.18 -7.19 13.81
C LEU A 312 8.18 -7.53 12.32
N LEU A 313 8.82 -6.70 11.50
CA LEU A 313 8.93 -6.91 10.06
C LEU A 313 10.15 -7.72 9.68
N LYS A 314 11.02 -8.09 10.61
CA LYS A 314 12.24 -8.83 10.29
C LYS A 314 11.89 -10.15 9.61
N VAL A 315 12.63 -10.45 8.54
CA VAL A 315 12.51 -11.69 7.79
C VAL A 315 13.46 -12.70 8.41
N ASP A 316 12.94 -13.78 9.01
CA ASP A 316 13.81 -14.80 9.61
C ASP A 316 14.46 -15.64 8.50
N GLU A 317 15.78 -15.53 8.38
CA GLU A 317 16.60 -16.23 7.38
C GLU A 317 16.41 -17.76 7.46
N LYS A 318 16.07 -18.30 8.64
CA LYS A 318 15.78 -19.73 8.82
C LYS A 318 14.54 -20.20 8.07
N THR A 319 13.64 -19.28 7.73
CA THR A 319 12.43 -19.58 6.94
C THR A 319 12.78 -19.79 5.46
N PHE A 320 13.95 -19.35 5.01
CA PHE A 320 14.39 -19.37 3.61
C PHE A 320 15.60 -20.28 3.36
N GLY A 321 16.29 -20.70 4.43
CA GLY A 321 17.43 -21.59 4.39
C GLY A 321 17.09 -22.99 3.87
N SER A 322 17.82 -23.37 2.83
CA SER A 322 18.00 -24.75 2.37
C SER A 322 18.44 -25.65 3.52
N SER A 323 17.87 -26.86 3.57
CA SER A 323 18.52 -28.01 4.19
C SER A 323 19.99 -28.02 3.76
N SER A 324 20.88 -27.88 4.73
CA SER A 324 22.32 -28.13 4.60
C SER A 324 22.61 -29.42 3.84
#